data_AF-A0A529QGG9-F1
#
_entry.id   AF-A0A529QGG9-F1
#
_cell.length_a   1.000
_cell.length_b   1.000
_cell.length_c   1.000
_cell.angle_alpha   90.00
_cell.angle_beta   90.00
_cell.angle_gamma   90.00
#
_symmetry.space_group_name_H-M   'P 1'
#
loop_
_entity.id
_entity.type
_entity.pdbx_description
1 polymer ?
#
loop_
_entity_poly.entity_id
_entity_poly.type
_entity_poly.pdbx_seq_one_letter_code
_entity_poly.pdbx_strand_id
1 'polypeptide(L)'
;LVNVSAKVNAAVKPLSDLDHYGKDEVWAYPDDGYGDCEDYVLEKRRQLYRMGMSLADLLITVVRKPDGEGHSVLTVRTDKGDYVLDNLTDKVRAWDATGYRFLKRQAIDNTGRWVSIRDGQAVLVGSVQ
;
A
#
# COMPACT_ATOMS: atom_id res chain seq x y z
N LEU A 1 11.71 1.66 5.40
CA LEU A 1 10.24 1.51 5.50
C LEU A 1 9.64 2.42 6.56
N VAL A 2 9.97 2.24 7.85
CA VAL A 2 9.40 3.02 8.97
C VAL A 2 9.49 4.54 8.76
N ASN A 3 10.68 5.05 8.42
CA ASN A 3 10.88 6.49 8.19
C ASN A 3 9.98 7.03 7.06
N VAL A 4 9.90 6.33 5.92
CA VAL A 4 9.02 6.74 4.81
C VAL A 4 7.55 6.71 5.24
N SER A 5 7.11 5.65 5.93
CA SER A 5 5.72 5.56 6.39
C SER A 5 5.35 6.73 7.30
N ALA A 6 6.15 6.97 8.33
CA ALA A 6 5.92 8.06 9.28
C ALA A 6 6.00 9.44 8.60
N LYS A 7 6.98 9.65 7.72
CA LYS A 7 7.15 10.93 7.00
C LYS A 7 5.95 11.24 6.11
N VAL A 8 5.47 10.27 5.32
CA VAL A 8 4.29 10.48 4.46
C VAL A 8 3.04 10.67 5.30
N ASN A 9 2.87 9.87 6.36
CA ASN A 9 1.73 9.98 7.27
C ASN A 9 1.64 11.35 7.94
N ALA A 10 2.78 11.98 8.25
CA ALA A 10 2.84 13.31 8.83
C ALA A 10 2.69 14.44 7.79
N ALA A 11 3.10 14.21 6.54
CA ALA A 11 3.11 15.23 5.49
C ALA A 11 1.75 15.40 4.80
N VAL A 12 0.99 14.32 4.66
CA VAL A 12 -0.30 14.30 3.99
C VAL A 12 -1.40 14.36 5.05
N LYS A 13 -2.41 15.19 4.84
CA LYS A 13 -3.62 15.30 5.66
C LYS A 13 -4.76 14.51 5.02
N PRO A 14 -5.50 13.70 5.78
CA PRO A 14 -6.62 12.95 5.22
C PRO A 14 -7.70 13.88 4.67
N LEU A 15 -8.09 13.68 3.42
CA LEU A 15 -9.22 14.34 2.77
C LEU A 15 -9.77 13.39 1.70
N SER A 16 -11.09 13.19 1.67
CA SER A 16 -11.70 12.31 0.67
C SER A 16 -11.59 12.90 -0.73
N ASP A 17 -11.50 12.06 -1.75
CA ASP A 17 -11.50 12.55 -3.14
C ASP A 17 -12.77 13.33 -3.51
N LEU A 18 -13.91 12.95 -2.95
CA LEU A 18 -15.15 13.68 -3.16
C LEU A 18 -15.06 15.11 -2.63
N ASP A 19 -14.49 15.31 -1.44
CA ASP A 19 -14.30 16.63 -0.86
C ASP A 19 -13.17 17.41 -1.56
N HIS A 20 -12.15 16.70 -2.05
CA HIS A 20 -10.97 17.32 -2.66
C HIS A 20 -11.22 17.71 -4.13
N TYR A 21 -11.72 16.78 -4.93
CA TYR A 21 -11.85 16.89 -6.37
C TYR A 21 -13.31 16.91 -6.87
N GLY A 22 -14.30 16.67 -5.99
CA GLY A 22 -15.70 16.54 -6.37
C GLY A 22 -16.03 15.26 -7.12
N LYS A 23 -15.16 14.24 -7.05
CA LYS A 23 -15.28 12.94 -7.73
C LYS A 23 -14.64 11.86 -6.87
N ASP A 24 -15.19 10.65 -6.88
CA ASP A 24 -14.58 9.51 -6.19
C ASP A 24 -13.44 8.86 -7.01
N GLU A 25 -12.47 8.26 -6.30
CA GLU A 25 -11.33 7.47 -6.81
C GLU A 25 -10.45 8.20 -7.83
N VAL A 26 -9.98 9.40 -7.45
CA VAL A 26 -8.99 10.19 -8.19
C VAL A 26 -7.59 9.84 -7.69
N TRP A 27 -6.87 9.05 -8.47
CA TRP A 27 -5.52 8.63 -8.11
C TRP A 27 -4.50 9.73 -8.40
N ALA A 28 -3.98 10.41 -7.37
CA ALA A 28 -3.05 11.50 -7.51
C ALA A 28 -1.83 11.37 -6.57
N TYR A 29 -0.80 12.17 -6.83
CA TYR A 29 0.22 12.38 -5.80
C TYR A 29 -0.25 13.54 -4.90
N PRO A 30 -0.16 13.41 -3.57
CA PRO A 30 -0.62 14.42 -2.61
C PRO A 30 0.40 15.57 -2.50
N ASP A 31 0.73 16.19 -3.63
CA ASP A 31 1.75 17.24 -3.74
C ASP A 31 1.28 18.57 -3.09
N ASP A 32 -0.02 18.74 -2.87
CA ASP A 32 -0.63 19.83 -2.09
C ASP A 32 -0.81 19.50 -0.59
N GLY A 33 -0.42 18.29 -0.17
CA GLY A 33 -0.49 17.83 1.20
C GLY A 33 -1.83 17.24 1.61
N TYR A 34 -2.74 16.93 0.69
CA TYR A 34 -4.02 16.27 0.96
C TYR A 34 -4.18 14.98 0.15
N GLY A 35 -4.95 14.03 0.69
CA GLY A 35 -5.31 12.81 -0.04
C GLY A 35 -5.96 11.76 0.86
N ASP A 36 -6.38 10.66 0.25
CA ASP A 36 -6.96 9.51 0.94
C ASP A 36 -6.11 8.23 0.73
N CYS A 37 -6.69 7.04 0.91
CA CYS A 37 -5.89 5.83 1.09
C CYS A 37 -4.96 5.53 -0.10
N GLU A 38 -5.39 5.70 -1.34
CA GLU A 38 -4.60 5.48 -2.55
C GLU A 38 -3.46 6.49 -2.68
N ASP A 39 -3.68 7.76 -2.34
CA ASP A 39 -2.70 8.82 -2.50
C ASP A 39 -1.51 8.61 -1.56
N TYR A 40 -1.79 8.21 -0.32
CA TYR A 40 -0.72 7.84 0.63
C TYR A 40 0.06 6.63 0.12
N VAL A 41 -0.61 5.65 -0.49
CA VAL A 41 0.05 4.46 -1.04
C VAL A 41 0.93 4.84 -2.22
N LEU A 42 0.44 5.66 -3.14
CA LEU A 42 1.19 6.18 -4.27
C LEU A 42 2.42 6.95 -3.81
N GLU A 43 2.28 7.80 -2.79
CA GLU A 43 3.39 8.61 -2.29
C GLU A 43 4.48 7.77 -1.60
N LYS A 44 4.08 6.83 -0.74
CA LYS A 44 5.04 5.90 -0.11
C LYS A 44 5.78 5.08 -1.16
N ARG A 45 5.06 4.62 -2.18
CA ARG A 45 5.62 3.87 -3.32
C ARG A 45 6.60 4.74 -4.12
N ARG A 46 6.25 5.98 -4.43
CA ARG A 46 7.11 6.96 -5.12
C ARG A 46 8.41 7.19 -4.36
N GLN A 47 8.33 7.43 -3.04
CA GLN A 47 9.52 7.66 -2.22
C GLN A 47 10.42 6.42 -2.13
N LEU A 48 9.86 5.23 -1.88
CA LEU A 48 10.66 3.99 -1.81
C LEU A 48 11.30 3.63 -3.15
N TYR A 49 10.59 3.84 -4.25
CA TYR A 49 11.14 3.65 -5.59
C TYR A 49 12.33 4.59 -5.86
N ARG A 50 12.20 5.87 -5.50
CA ARG A 50 13.30 6.85 -5.59
C ARG A 50 14.50 6.50 -4.69
N MET A 51 14.28 5.71 -3.65
CA MET A 51 15.35 5.17 -2.78
C MET A 51 15.99 3.88 -3.33
N GLY A 52 15.60 3.43 -4.52
CA GLY A 52 16.21 2.30 -5.23
C GLY A 52 15.48 0.97 -5.08
N MET A 53 14.32 0.92 -4.42
CA MET A 53 13.51 -0.31 -4.38
C MET A 53 12.82 -0.55 -5.72
N SER A 54 12.75 -1.82 -6.15
CA SER A 54 12.05 -2.19 -7.39
C SER A 54 10.54 -2.01 -7.24
N LEU A 55 9.86 -1.58 -8.31
CA LEU A 55 8.38 -1.55 -8.34
C LEU A 55 7.77 -2.95 -8.19
N ALA A 56 8.51 -4.02 -8.52
CA ALA A 56 8.10 -5.40 -8.30
C ALA A 56 8.00 -5.78 -6.81
N ASP A 57 8.65 -5.00 -5.94
CA ASP A 57 8.62 -5.16 -4.49
C ASP A 57 7.71 -4.14 -3.80
N LEU A 58 7.15 -3.18 -4.55
CA LEU A 58 6.28 -2.11 -4.04
C LEU A 58 4.89 -2.23 -4.66
N LEU A 59 4.07 -3.08 -4.04
CA LEU A 59 2.80 -3.53 -4.61
C LEU A 59 1.63 -2.87 -3.89
N ILE A 60 0.78 -2.19 -4.65
CA ILE A 60 -0.48 -1.66 -4.15
C ILE A 60 -1.42 -2.82 -3.88
N THR A 61 -2.03 -2.82 -2.70
CA THR A 61 -2.86 -3.93 -2.21
C THR A 61 -4.16 -3.39 -1.66
N VAL A 62 -5.27 -3.97 -2.12
CA VAL A 62 -6.61 -3.68 -1.60
C VAL A 62 -6.98 -4.74 -0.57
N VAL A 63 -7.42 -4.27 0.58
CA VAL A 63 -7.76 -5.07 1.74
C VAL A 63 -9.16 -4.76 2.23
N ARG A 64 -9.66 -5.59 3.14
CA ARG A 64 -10.81 -5.31 3.98
C ARG A 64 -10.34 -5.20 5.43
N LYS A 65 -10.66 -4.07 6.06
CA LYS A 65 -10.40 -3.80 7.47
C LYS A 65 -11.31 -4.67 8.37
N PRO A 66 -11.03 -4.77 9.69
CA PRO A 66 -11.86 -5.54 10.62
C PRO A 66 -13.31 -5.03 10.73
N ASP A 67 -13.53 -3.74 10.50
CA ASP A 67 -14.85 -3.10 10.45
C ASP A 67 -15.65 -3.42 9.16
N GLY A 68 -15.02 -4.08 8.18
CA GLY A 68 -15.63 -4.48 6.91
C GLY A 68 -15.42 -3.51 5.76
N GLU A 69 -14.88 -2.32 6.01
CA GLU A 69 -14.63 -1.29 4.98
C GLU A 69 -13.43 -1.67 4.09
N GLY A 70 -13.50 -1.27 2.81
CA GLY A 70 -12.37 -1.40 1.87
C GLY A 70 -11.26 -0.43 2.23
N HIS A 71 -10.01 -0.81 1.98
CA HIS A 71 -8.84 0.04 2.21
C HIS A 71 -7.71 -0.28 1.24
N SER A 72 -6.88 0.70 0.92
CA SER A 72 -5.68 0.53 0.10
C SER A 72 -4.43 0.71 0.96
N VAL A 73 -3.50 -0.23 0.84
CA VAL A 73 -2.20 -0.20 1.55
C VAL A 73 -1.05 -0.50 0.59
N LEU A 74 0.16 -0.13 0.99
CA LEU A 74 1.37 -0.51 0.26
C LEU A 74 1.95 -1.78 0.88
N THR A 75 2.01 -2.86 0.12
CA THR A 75 2.77 -4.05 0.48
C THR A 75 4.19 -3.94 -0.06
N VAL A 76 5.15 -4.06 0.84
CA VAL A 76 6.56 -3.99 0.53
C VAL A 76 7.21 -5.35 0.76
N ARG A 77 7.71 -5.94 -0.32
CA ARG A 77 8.41 -7.23 -0.28
C ARG A 77 9.87 -7.01 0.11
N THR A 78 10.36 -7.83 1.02
CA THR A 78 11.76 -7.79 1.47
C THR A 78 12.31 -9.21 1.64
N ASP A 79 13.62 -9.31 1.82
CA ASP A 79 14.31 -10.56 2.19
C ASP A 79 13.85 -11.13 3.55
N LYS A 80 13.24 -10.29 4.40
CA LYS A 80 12.73 -10.66 5.74
C LYS A 80 11.22 -10.90 5.77
N GLY A 81 10.55 -10.84 4.62
CA GLY A 81 9.11 -11.02 4.48
C GLY A 81 8.38 -9.80 3.93
N ASP A 82 7.06 -9.92 3.86
CA ASP A 82 6.18 -8.87 3.33
C ASP A 82 5.70 -7.97 4.47
N TYR A 83 5.90 -6.66 4.30
CA TYR A 83 5.48 -5.64 5.26
C TYR A 83 4.40 -4.74 4.67
N VAL A 84 3.53 -4.21 5.53
CA VAL A 84 2.44 -3.30 5.17
C VAL A 84 2.74 -1.91 5.71
N LEU A 85 2.67 -0.92 4.82
CA LEU A 85 2.70 0.49 5.15
C LEU A 85 1.30 1.07 4.93
N ASP A 86 0.78 1.72 5.97
CA ASP A 86 -0.62 2.16 6.05
C ASP A 86 -0.68 3.63 6.50
N ASN A 87 -1.65 4.41 6.01
CA ASN A 87 -1.89 5.77 6.47
C ASN A 87 -2.62 5.81 7.82
N LEU A 88 -3.35 4.76 8.20
CA LEU A 88 -4.07 4.68 9.47
C LEU A 88 -3.15 4.44 10.67
N THR A 89 -1.88 4.09 10.45
CA THR A 89 -0.89 3.90 11.51
C THR A 89 0.54 4.07 11.01
N ASP A 90 1.40 4.69 11.81
CA ASP A 90 2.84 4.80 11.48
C ASP A 90 3.60 3.48 11.64
N LYS A 91 3.00 2.49 12.31
CA LYS A 91 3.63 1.20 12.54
C LYS A 91 3.65 0.40 11.25
N VAL A 92 4.86 0.11 10.76
CA VAL A 92 5.08 -0.92 9.74
C VAL A 92 4.83 -2.28 10.37
N ARG A 93 3.90 -3.06 9.81
CA ARG A 93 3.50 -4.36 10.33
C ARG A 93 3.82 -5.46 9.32
N ALA A 94 4.14 -6.66 9.80
CA ALA A 94 4.16 -7.83 8.94
C ALA A 94 2.75 -8.06 8.35
N TRP A 95 2.70 -8.59 7.14
CA TRP A 95 1.45 -8.87 6.40
C TRP A 95 0.38 -9.57 7.27
N ASP A 96 0.78 -10.61 7.99
CA ASP A 96 -0.04 -11.45 8.87
C ASP A 96 -0.38 -10.79 10.22
N ALA A 97 0.31 -9.72 10.60
CA ALA A 97 0.12 -8.99 11.85
C ALA A 97 -0.79 -7.75 11.71
N THR A 98 -1.42 -7.56 10.56
CA THR A 98 -2.30 -6.40 10.30
C THR A 98 -3.72 -6.59 10.83
N GLY A 99 -4.23 -7.82 10.82
CA GLY A 99 -5.65 -8.13 11.04
C GLY A 99 -6.53 -7.85 9.83
N TYR A 100 -5.95 -7.53 8.67
CA TYR A 100 -6.69 -7.29 7.43
C TYR A 100 -6.96 -8.58 6.66
N ARG A 101 -8.08 -8.60 5.92
CA ARG A 101 -8.32 -9.60 4.89
C ARG A 101 -7.88 -9.04 3.55
N PHE A 102 -6.90 -9.67 2.92
CA PHE A 102 -6.32 -9.21 1.66
C PHE A 102 -7.14 -9.69 0.47
N LEU A 103 -7.51 -8.80 -0.45
CA LEU A 103 -8.46 -9.11 -1.52
C LEU A 103 -7.77 -9.22 -2.89
N LYS A 104 -6.97 -8.20 -3.25
CA LYS A 104 -6.25 -8.13 -4.52
C LYS A 104 -4.97 -7.31 -4.36
N ARG A 105 -3.98 -7.57 -5.19
CA ARG A 105 -2.69 -6.87 -5.20
C ARG A 105 -2.20 -6.69 -6.64
N GLN A 106 -1.38 -5.66 -6.88
CA GLN A 106 -0.66 -5.53 -8.14
C GLN A 106 0.24 -6.75 -8.41
N ALA A 107 0.33 -7.14 -9.67
CA ALA A 107 1.22 -8.21 -10.08
C ALA A 107 2.69 -7.73 -10.04
N ILE A 108 3.60 -8.62 -9.64
CA ILE A 108 5.04 -8.32 -9.51
C ILE A 108 5.70 -7.94 -10.84
N ASP A 109 5.15 -8.43 -11.94
CA ASP A 109 5.67 -8.33 -13.31
C ASP A 109 4.92 -7.28 -14.14
N ASN A 110 3.82 -6.72 -13.64
CA ASN A 110 3.03 -5.72 -14.34
C ASN A 110 2.19 -4.89 -13.36
N THR A 111 2.54 -3.60 -13.24
CA THR A 111 1.90 -2.67 -12.30
C THR A 111 0.45 -2.33 -12.66
N GLY A 112 0.02 -2.56 -13.91
CA GLY A 112 -1.37 -2.39 -14.35
C GLY A 112 -2.23 -3.65 -14.18
N ARG A 113 -1.61 -4.81 -13.91
CA ARG A 113 -2.33 -6.07 -13.70
C ARG A 113 -2.58 -6.30 -12.22
N TRP A 114 -3.80 -6.69 -11.88
CA TRP A 114 -4.19 -7.07 -10.53
C TRP A 114 -4.42 -8.57 -10.42
N VAL A 115 -3.96 -9.17 -9.32
CA VAL A 115 -4.18 -10.57 -8.99
C VAL A 115 -5.03 -10.68 -7.72
N SER A 116 -6.01 -11.59 -7.72
CA SER A 116 -6.81 -11.87 -6.53
C SER A 116 -5.98 -12.66 -5.52
N ILE A 117 -6.16 -12.33 -4.24
CA ILE A 117 -5.58 -13.07 -3.13
C ILE A 117 -6.70 -13.91 -2.54
N ARG A 118 -6.57 -15.23 -2.66
CA ARG A 118 -7.48 -16.18 -2.02
C ARG A 118 -6.89 -16.53 -0.66
N ASP A 119 -7.72 -16.51 0.39
CA ASP A 119 -7.36 -16.94 1.73
C ASP A 119 -6.66 -18.32 1.64
N GLY A 120 -5.36 -18.37 1.96
CA GLY A 120 -4.53 -19.57 1.85
C GLY A 120 -3.27 -19.45 0.96
N GLN A 121 -3.14 -18.41 0.13
CA GLN A 121 -1.86 -18.12 -0.53
C GLN A 121 -1.10 -17.00 0.20
N ALA A 122 -0.51 -17.35 1.34
CA ALA A 122 0.79 -16.76 1.64
C ALA A 122 1.69 -17.12 0.47
N VAL A 123 1.95 -16.18 -0.43
CA VAL A 123 2.87 -16.44 -1.56
C VAL A 123 4.26 -16.58 -0.95
N LEU A 124 4.58 -17.79 -0.49
CA LEU A 124 5.93 -18.28 -0.33
C LEU A 124 6.56 -18.25 -1.73
N VAL A 125 7.17 -17.13 -2.11
CA VAL A 125 8.13 -17.14 -3.20
C VAL A 125 9.38 -17.77 -2.63
N GLY A 126 9.44 -19.10 -2.76
CA GLY A 126 10.64 -19.86 -2.50
C GLY A 126 11.78 -19.34 -3.36
N SER A 127 12.96 -19.25 -2.75
CA SER A 127 14.23 -19.09 -3.44
C SER A 127 14.28 -20.04 -4.63
N VAL A 128 14.50 -19.49 -5.82
CA VAL A 128 14.81 -20.31 -7.00
C VAL A 128 16.29 -20.69 -6.93
N GLN A 129 16.52 -21.95 -7.29
CA GLN A 129 17.70 -22.80 -7.16
C GLN A 129 18.98 -22.28 -7.83
#